data_AF-A0A6G0RLP6-F1
#
_entry.id   AF-A0A6G0RLP6-F1
#
_cell.length_a   1.000
_cell.length_b   1.000
_cell.length_c   1.000
_cell.angle_alpha   90.00
_cell.angle_beta   90.00
_cell.angle_gamma   90.00
#
_symmetry.space_group_name_H-M   'P 1'
#
loop_
_entity.id
_entity.type
_entity.pdbx_description
1 polymer ?
#
loop_
_entity_poly.entity_id
_entity_poly.type
_entity_poly.pdbx_seq_one_letter_code
_entity_poly.pdbx_strand_id
1 'polypeptide(L)'
;MSCALNEPAADMTLVDLETGERKQLMDLIAANAGKYTILTFYATWSKACEQEVELMEIFSKDNHHKFINFVLVNLDQNVGDTLAFLDTIVEIKGVKKPRVRRFYGDGEKPTVMHFGLSDAEVPGPYGLQSVPHTVVMNPNGIVLRNGDNFHWDDIAGLLRHRQEVTDPSYWSQLITWLLPPISV
;
A
#
# COMPACT_ATOMS: atom_id res chain seq x y z
N MET A 1 3.45 -22.19 6.57
CA MET A 1 2.62 -21.99 5.35
C MET A 1 3.34 -20.97 4.49
N SER A 2 3.39 -21.15 3.16
CA SER A 2 3.94 -20.16 2.24
C SER A 2 2.85 -19.18 1.80
N CYS A 3 3.21 -17.92 1.57
CA CYS A 3 2.37 -16.86 1.04
C CYS A 3 2.27 -17.03 -0.48
N ALA A 4 1.45 -18.00 -0.90
CA ALA A 4 1.23 -18.32 -2.31
C ALA A 4 0.12 -17.44 -2.92
N LEU A 5 0.15 -17.29 -4.25
CA LEU A 5 -0.92 -16.59 -4.96
C LEU A 5 -2.26 -17.32 -4.80
N ASN A 6 -3.34 -16.55 -4.65
CA ASN A 6 -4.71 -17.00 -4.44
C ASN A 6 -4.97 -17.74 -3.11
N GLU A 7 -4.01 -17.72 -2.19
CA GLU A 7 -4.17 -18.23 -0.83
C GLU A 7 -4.30 -17.06 0.18
N PRO A 8 -4.84 -17.30 1.38
CA PRO A 8 -4.78 -16.33 2.46
C PRO A 8 -3.34 -15.92 2.76
N ALA A 9 -3.14 -14.62 2.97
CA ALA A 9 -1.85 -14.10 3.40
C ALA A 9 -1.47 -14.70 4.77
N ALA A 10 -0.18 -14.98 4.95
CA ALA A 10 0.31 -15.48 6.23
C ALA A 10 0.19 -14.37 7.28
N ASP A 11 -0.53 -14.64 8.36
CA ASP A 11 -0.70 -13.65 9.41
C ASP A 11 0.63 -13.38 10.14
N MET A 12 0.84 -12.12 10.54
CA MET A 12 2.04 -11.68 11.26
C MET A 12 1.70 -10.52 12.19
N THR A 13 2.48 -10.38 13.27
CA THR A 13 2.33 -9.27 14.20
C THR A 13 3.13 -8.05 13.73
N LEU A 14 2.40 -7.02 13.33
CA LEU A 14 2.90 -5.70 12.99
C LEU A 14 2.99 -4.82 14.23
N VAL A 15 4.00 -3.96 14.29
CA VAL A 15 4.18 -2.96 15.35
C VAL A 15 4.08 -1.58 14.73
N ASP A 16 3.09 -0.80 15.11
CA ASP A 16 2.94 0.57 14.64
C ASP A 16 4.14 1.40 15.10
N LEU A 17 4.88 1.99 14.15
CA LEU A 17 6.15 2.65 14.46
C LEU A 17 5.98 4.00 15.19
N GLU A 18 4.77 4.57 15.18
CA GLU A 18 4.49 5.84 15.85
C GLU A 18 3.98 5.64 17.27
N THR A 19 3.12 4.64 17.45
CA THR A 19 2.41 4.39 18.72
C THR A 19 2.99 3.22 19.52
N GLY A 20 3.70 2.30 18.87
CA GLY A 20 4.15 1.03 19.43
C GLY A 20 3.04 -0.02 19.58
N GLU A 21 1.82 0.26 19.10
CA GLU A 21 0.70 -0.69 19.15
C GLU A 21 1.00 -1.94 18.31
N ARG A 22 0.67 -3.12 18.86
CA ARG A 22 0.80 -4.39 18.14
C ARG A 22 -0.51 -4.79 17.49
N LYS A 23 -0.48 -5.25 16.25
CA LYS A 23 -1.65 -5.65 15.47
C LYS A 23 -1.36 -6.85 14.60
N GLN A 24 -2.31 -7.78 14.49
CA GLN A 24 -2.23 -8.81 13.46
C GLN A 24 -2.51 -8.20 12.08
N LEU A 25 -1.79 -8.64 11.06
CA LEU A 25 -2.05 -8.19 9.68
C LEU A 25 -3.51 -8.47 9.29
N MET A 26 -4.04 -9.64 9.62
CA MET A 26 -5.41 -9.99 9.27
C MET A 26 -6.44 -9.11 9.98
N ASP A 27 -6.17 -8.69 11.22
CA ASP A 27 -7.01 -7.73 11.94
C ASP A 27 -6.97 -6.34 11.30
N LEU A 28 -5.79 -5.89 10.82
CA LEU A 28 -5.64 -4.64 10.09
C LEU A 28 -6.47 -4.64 8.79
N ILE A 29 -6.45 -5.75 8.05
CA ILE A 29 -7.22 -5.92 6.82
C ILE A 29 -8.72 -5.93 7.13
N ALA A 30 -9.15 -6.70 8.14
CA ALA A 30 -10.55 -6.78 8.55
C ALA A 30 -11.10 -5.44 9.04
N ALA A 31 -10.32 -4.66 9.81
CA ALA A 31 -10.69 -3.32 10.25
C ALA A 31 -10.85 -2.31 9.10
N ASN A 32 -10.25 -2.59 7.95
CA ASN A 32 -10.34 -1.80 6.72
C ASN A 32 -11.12 -2.55 5.63
N ALA A 33 -12.21 -3.21 6.03
CA ALA A 33 -13.04 -4.03 5.15
C ALA A 33 -13.42 -3.33 3.85
N GLY A 34 -13.36 -4.08 2.75
CA GLY A 34 -13.68 -3.58 1.41
C GLY A 34 -12.51 -2.89 0.71
N LYS A 35 -11.37 -2.66 1.35
CA LYS A 35 -10.17 -2.11 0.72
C LYS A 35 -9.17 -3.20 0.30
N TYR A 36 -8.50 -2.99 -0.82
CA TYR A 36 -7.30 -3.78 -1.13
C TYR A 36 -6.17 -3.37 -0.18
N THR A 37 -5.15 -4.21 -0.02
CA THR A 37 -3.98 -3.87 0.77
C THR A 37 -2.72 -4.05 -0.06
N ILE A 38 -1.93 -2.99 -0.17
CA ILE A 38 -0.57 -3.04 -0.70
C ILE A 38 0.37 -2.98 0.50
N LEU A 39 1.10 -4.06 0.72
CA LEU A 39 2.06 -4.22 1.80
C LEU A 39 3.45 -4.31 1.21
N THR A 40 4.32 -3.35 1.53
CA THR A 40 5.70 -3.32 1.04
C THR A 40 6.66 -3.45 2.19
N PHE A 41 7.48 -4.50 2.13
CA PHE A 41 8.64 -4.64 3.02
C PHE A 41 9.81 -3.84 2.48
N TYR A 42 10.45 -3.07 3.35
CA TYR A 42 11.56 -2.20 2.97
C TYR A 42 12.62 -2.13 4.08
N ALA A 43 13.81 -1.69 3.71
CA ALA A 43 14.90 -1.41 4.64
C ALA A 43 15.53 -0.06 4.31
N THR A 44 15.90 0.71 5.33
CA THR A 44 16.40 2.09 5.21
C THR A 44 17.74 2.20 4.49
N TRP A 45 18.54 1.14 4.53
CA TRP A 45 19.84 1.06 3.85
C TRP A 45 19.72 0.76 2.34
N SER A 46 18.54 0.38 1.85
CA SER A 46 18.34 0.00 0.45
C SER A 46 18.00 1.21 -0.41
N LYS A 47 18.86 1.50 -1.40
CA LYS A 47 18.64 2.59 -2.36
C LYS A 47 17.37 2.39 -3.20
N ALA A 48 17.05 1.13 -3.54
CA ALA A 48 15.84 0.81 -4.28
C ALA A 48 14.56 1.07 -3.46
N CYS A 49 14.64 0.94 -2.12
CA CYS A 49 13.52 1.22 -1.24
C CYS A 49 13.19 2.72 -1.17
N GLU A 50 14.13 3.63 -1.42
CA GLU A 50 13.84 5.07 -1.46
C GLU A 50 12.76 5.38 -2.48
N GLN A 51 12.94 4.93 -3.73
CA GLN A 51 11.99 5.18 -4.81
C GLN A 51 10.63 4.50 -4.57
N GLU A 52 10.63 3.25 -4.10
CA GLU A 52 9.39 2.50 -3.88
C GLU A 52 8.53 3.14 -2.76
N VAL A 53 9.17 3.58 -1.69
CA VAL A 53 8.50 4.25 -0.57
C VAL A 53 7.93 5.61 -1.00
N GLU A 54 8.65 6.36 -1.84
CA GLU A 54 8.17 7.63 -2.43
C GLU A 54 6.98 7.41 -3.37
N LEU A 55 7.02 6.36 -4.19
CA LEU A 55 5.89 6.00 -5.06
C LEU A 55 4.67 5.63 -4.22
N MET A 56 4.84 4.86 -3.14
CA MET A 56 3.73 4.53 -2.24
C MET A 56 3.08 5.77 -1.64
N GLU A 57 3.87 6.74 -1.19
CA GLU A 57 3.35 8.02 -0.70
C GLU A 57 2.55 8.75 -1.79
N ILE A 58 3.07 8.84 -3.01
CA ILE A 58 2.38 9.49 -4.14
C ILE A 58 1.06 8.78 -4.44
N PHE A 59 1.07 7.45 -4.58
CA PHE A 59 -0.11 6.67 -4.89
C PHE A 59 -1.16 6.69 -3.78
N SER A 60 -0.78 6.94 -2.53
CA SER A 60 -1.73 6.99 -1.41
C SER A 60 -2.61 8.25 -1.39
N LYS A 61 -2.21 9.30 -2.14
CA LYS A 61 -2.94 10.57 -2.23
C LYS A 61 -4.15 10.47 -3.16
N ASP A 62 -4.74 11.62 -3.49
CA ASP A 62 -5.86 11.75 -4.42
C ASP A 62 -7.05 10.84 -4.09
N ASN A 63 -7.29 10.64 -2.78
CA ASN A 63 -8.32 9.76 -2.23
C ASN A 63 -8.13 8.24 -2.49
N HIS A 64 -7.02 7.79 -3.05
CA HIS A 64 -6.77 6.37 -3.28
C HIS A 64 -6.76 5.56 -1.98
N HIS A 65 -6.32 6.14 -0.86
CA HIS A 65 -6.37 5.54 0.48
C HIS A 65 -7.80 5.17 0.96
N LYS A 66 -8.84 5.67 0.28
CA LYS A 66 -10.24 5.25 0.53
C LYS A 66 -10.54 3.85 -0.01
N PHE A 67 -9.78 3.40 -1.01
CA PHE A 67 -9.97 2.12 -1.70
C PHE A 67 -8.86 1.11 -1.42
N ILE A 68 -7.70 1.60 -0.99
CA ILE A 68 -6.48 0.82 -0.77
C ILE A 68 -5.87 1.19 0.57
N ASN A 69 -5.44 0.18 1.33
CA ASN A 69 -4.54 0.32 2.45
C ASN A 69 -3.10 0.32 1.93
N PHE A 70 -2.36 1.38 2.21
CA PHE A 70 -0.94 1.49 1.90
C PHE A 70 -0.14 1.19 3.18
N VAL A 71 0.55 0.07 3.22
CA VAL A 71 1.21 -0.47 4.41
C VAL A 71 2.70 -0.62 4.13
N LEU A 72 3.52 0.17 4.81
CA LEU A 72 4.97 0.01 4.80
C LEU A 72 5.39 -0.79 6.02
N VAL A 73 6.16 -1.86 5.80
CA VAL A 73 6.73 -2.69 6.87
C VAL A 73 8.25 -2.59 6.81
N ASN A 74 8.83 -1.90 7.79
CA ASN A 74 10.26 -1.77 7.90
C ASN A 74 10.88 -3.02 8.53
N LEU A 75 12.01 -3.47 7.97
CA LEU A 75 12.76 -4.63 8.45
C LEU A 75 13.92 -4.26 9.38
N ASP A 76 14.18 -2.98 9.60
CA ASP A 76 15.27 -2.55 10.47
C ASP A 76 14.87 -2.62 11.94
N GLN A 77 15.85 -2.90 12.80
CA GLN A 77 15.62 -2.99 14.24
C GLN A 77 15.55 -1.62 14.92
N ASN A 78 16.15 -0.59 14.32
CA ASN A 78 16.19 0.76 14.87
C ASN A 78 15.05 1.61 14.32
N VAL A 79 13.99 1.73 15.11
CA VAL A 79 12.83 2.58 14.78
C VAL A 79 13.25 4.03 14.51
N GLY A 80 14.23 4.57 15.24
CA GLY A 80 14.69 5.94 15.06
C GLY A 80 15.27 6.21 13.67
N ASP A 81 16.09 5.27 13.16
CA ASP A 81 16.67 5.37 11.81
C ASP A 81 15.57 5.26 10.75
N THR A 82 14.57 4.41 10.99
CA THR A 82 13.39 4.27 10.14
C THR A 82 12.58 5.55 10.06
N LEU A 83 12.34 6.22 11.19
CA LEU A 83 11.63 7.50 11.20
C LEU A 83 12.43 8.59 10.49
N ALA A 84 13.75 8.66 10.72
CA ALA A 84 14.62 9.61 10.03
C ALA A 84 14.66 9.40 8.51
N PHE A 85 14.64 8.14 8.05
CA PHE A 85 14.53 7.80 6.64
C PHE A 85 13.20 8.29 6.03
N LEU A 86 12.08 8.12 6.73
CA LEU A 86 10.77 8.58 6.26
C LEU A 86 10.67 10.12 6.26
N ASP A 87 11.34 10.78 7.20
CA ASP A 87 11.34 12.24 7.36
C ASP A 87 12.33 12.95 6.44
N THR A 88 13.18 12.21 5.72
CA THR A 88 14.15 12.77 4.78
C THR A 88 13.44 13.65 3.75
N ILE A 89 13.86 14.92 3.66
CA ILE A 89 13.28 15.88 2.71
C ILE A 89 13.77 15.55 1.30
N VAL A 90 12.82 15.25 0.42
CA VAL A 90 13.03 14.96 -0.99
C VAL A 90 12.24 15.95 -1.85
N GLU A 91 12.66 16.11 -3.10
CA GLU A 91 11.97 16.98 -4.06
C GLU A 91 11.18 16.14 -5.04
N ILE A 92 9.86 16.13 -4.89
CA ILE A 92 8.95 15.37 -5.75
C ILE A 92 8.16 16.37 -6.58
N LYS A 93 8.35 16.35 -7.91
CA LYS A 93 7.70 17.27 -8.86
C LYS A 93 7.90 18.76 -8.50
N GLY A 94 9.09 19.13 -8.03
CA GLY A 94 9.43 20.51 -7.64
C GLY A 94 8.96 20.91 -6.24
N VAL A 95 8.34 20.01 -5.48
CA VAL A 95 7.87 20.26 -4.13
C VAL A 95 8.76 19.54 -3.12
N LYS A 96 9.35 20.31 -2.19
CA LYS A 96 10.14 19.76 -1.08
C LYS A 96 9.23 19.30 0.05
N LYS A 97 9.26 18.01 0.36
CA LYS A 97 8.48 17.38 1.42
C LYS A 97 9.20 16.12 1.91
N PRO A 98 8.81 15.51 3.04
CA PRO A 98 9.39 14.23 3.42
C PRO A 98 9.13 13.16 2.39
N ARG A 99 9.96 12.14 2.46
CA ARG A 99 9.79 10.90 1.72
C ARG A 99 8.41 10.29 1.92
N VAL A 100 7.97 10.18 3.18
CA VAL A 100 6.57 9.82 3.50
C VAL A 100 6.00 10.73 4.56
N ARG A 101 4.74 11.09 4.38
CA ARG A 101 4.02 11.98 5.27
C ARG A 101 3.46 11.21 6.47
N ARG A 102 4.08 11.42 7.63
CA ARG A 102 3.72 10.81 8.92
C ARG A 102 2.85 11.70 9.80
N PHE A 103 3.22 12.99 9.91
CA PHE A 103 2.41 13.97 10.65
C PHE A 103 2.69 15.39 10.16
N TYR A 104 1.64 16.14 9.81
CA TYR A 104 1.74 17.56 9.49
C TYR A 104 0.63 18.37 10.17
N GLY A 105 1.02 19.45 10.84
CA GLY A 105 0.10 20.43 11.44
C GLY A 105 -0.61 21.35 10.43
N ASP A 106 -0.52 21.03 9.13
CA ASP A 106 -1.14 21.76 8.02
C ASP A 106 -2.55 21.22 7.66
N GLY A 107 -2.99 20.15 8.33
CA GLY A 107 -4.31 19.53 8.13
C GLY A 107 -4.34 18.38 7.13
N GLU A 108 -3.24 18.10 6.42
CA GLU A 108 -3.14 16.87 5.61
C GLU A 108 -2.85 15.65 6.49
N LYS A 109 -3.69 14.62 6.35
CA LYS A 109 -3.58 13.40 7.16
C LYS A 109 -2.60 12.41 6.53
N PRO A 110 -1.84 11.65 7.34
CA PRO A 110 -1.07 10.51 6.84
C PRO A 110 -2.01 9.50 6.16
N THR A 111 -1.62 9.05 4.98
CA THR A 111 -2.38 8.11 4.14
C THR A 111 -1.66 6.77 3.96
N VAL A 112 -0.39 6.71 4.35
CA VAL A 112 0.43 5.50 4.42
C VAL A 112 0.56 5.11 5.89
N MET A 113 0.41 3.83 6.17
CA MET A 113 0.60 3.26 7.50
C MET A 113 2.02 2.70 7.64
N HIS A 114 2.63 2.90 8.81
CA HIS A 114 4.03 2.60 9.06
C HIS A 114 4.18 1.58 10.18
N PHE A 115 4.66 0.40 9.83
CA PHE A 115 4.85 -0.71 10.75
C PHE A 115 6.29 -1.22 10.74
N GLY A 116 6.71 -1.80 11.85
CA GLY A 116 7.81 -2.74 11.94
C GLY A 116 7.29 -4.15 12.20
N LEU A 117 8.21 -5.09 12.34
CA LEU A 117 7.91 -6.45 12.76
C LEU A 117 8.09 -6.59 14.28
N SER A 118 7.17 -7.29 14.93
CA SER A 118 7.30 -7.63 16.36
C SER A 118 8.47 -8.58 16.60
N ASP A 119 8.66 -9.51 15.67
CA ASP A 119 9.71 -10.50 15.73
C ASP A 119 10.90 -10.01 14.90
N ALA A 120 12.12 -10.18 15.41
CA ALA A 120 13.33 -9.80 14.70
C ALA A 120 13.64 -10.69 13.47
N GLU A 121 12.73 -11.61 13.13
CA GLU A 121 12.85 -12.53 12.03
C GLU A 121 12.02 -12.07 10.84
N VAL A 122 12.64 -12.11 9.67
CA VAL A 122 11.97 -11.81 8.39
C VAL A 122 10.81 -12.79 8.19
N PRO A 123 9.63 -12.38 7.71
CA PRO A 123 8.46 -13.25 7.61
C PRO A 123 8.69 -14.35 6.57
N GLY A 124 9.21 -15.51 7.02
CA GLY A 124 9.53 -16.66 6.18
C GLY A 124 8.43 -17.08 5.19
N PRO A 125 7.14 -17.09 5.59
CA PRO A 125 6.03 -17.35 4.68
C PRO A 125 6.02 -16.48 3.42
N TYR A 126 6.41 -15.21 3.53
CA TYR A 126 6.37 -14.27 2.41
C TYR A 126 7.51 -14.46 1.42
N GLY A 127 8.53 -15.26 1.77
CA GLY A 127 9.61 -15.64 0.87
C GLY A 127 10.45 -14.46 0.42
N LEU A 128 10.70 -13.49 1.30
CA LEU A 128 11.48 -12.29 0.98
C LEU A 128 12.90 -12.68 0.56
N GLN A 129 13.24 -12.44 -0.70
CA GLN A 129 14.59 -12.66 -1.23
C GLN A 129 15.37 -11.34 -1.40
N SER A 130 14.65 -10.23 -1.54
CA SER A 130 15.21 -8.89 -1.75
C SER A 130 14.27 -7.83 -1.15
N VAL A 131 14.75 -6.59 -1.08
CA VAL A 131 13.92 -5.42 -0.74
C VAL A 131 14.13 -4.32 -1.78
N PRO A 132 13.07 -3.58 -2.16
CA PRO A 132 11.70 -3.68 -1.63
C PRO A 132 10.97 -4.94 -2.11
N HIS A 133 10.05 -5.44 -1.28
CA HIS A 133 9.22 -6.60 -1.60
C HIS A 133 7.75 -6.27 -1.37
N THR A 134 6.98 -6.18 -2.45
CA THR A 134 5.59 -5.73 -2.40
C THR A 134 4.62 -6.90 -2.57
N VAL A 135 3.60 -6.93 -1.73
CA VAL A 135 2.52 -7.91 -1.70
C VAL A 135 1.20 -7.16 -1.88
N VAL A 136 0.36 -7.66 -2.79
CA VAL A 136 -0.97 -7.10 -3.01
C VAL A 136 -2.00 -8.12 -2.56
N MET A 137 -2.92 -7.68 -1.72
CA MET A 137 -4.00 -8.50 -1.16
C MET A 137 -5.35 -7.90 -1.49
N ASN A 138 -6.34 -8.77 -1.73
CA ASN A 138 -7.73 -8.35 -1.87
C ASN A 138 -8.36 -8.02 -0.49
N PRO A 139 -9.61 -7.51 -0.44
CA PRO A 139 -10.26 -7.15 0.82
C PRO A 139 -10.48 -8.29 1.82
N ASN A 140 -10.34 -9.55 1.39
CA ASN A 140 -10.46 -10.73 2.25
C ASN A 140 -9.08 -11.26 2.70
N GLY A 141 -8.00 -10.54 2.41
CA GLY A 141 -6.64 -10.95 2.73
C GLY A 141 -6.09 -12.07 1.83
N ILE A 142 -6.68 -12.30 0.66
CA ILE A 142 -6.14 -13.24 -0.32
C ILE A 142 -5.05 -12.57 -1.14
N VAL A 143 -3.92 -13.24 -1.31
CA VAL A 143 -2.73 -12.74 -2.01
C VAL A 143 -2.94 -12.77 -3.52
N LEU A 144 -2.82 -11.61 -4.15
CA LEU A 144 -2.94 -11.44 -5.61
C LEU A 144 -1.59 -11.29 -6.30
N ARG A 145 -0.61 -10.73 -5.59
CA ARG A 145 0.78 -10.55 -6.02
C ARG A 145 1.72 -10.72 -4.84
N ASN A 146 2.90 -11.26 -5.08
CA ASN A 146 3.95 -11.43 -4.08
C ASN A 146 5.33 -11.26 -4.76
N GLY A 147 6.08 -10.20 -4.44
CA GLY A 147 7.43 -9.97 -4.95
C GLY A 147 7.48 -9.52 -6.42
N ASP A 148 8.32 -10.18 -7.22
CA ASP A 148 8.76 -9.80 -8.59
C ASP A 148 7.64 -9.59 -9.63
N ASN A 149 6.39 -9.93 -9.31
CA ASN A 149 5.23 -9.73 -10.17
C ASN A 149 4.48 -8.43 -9.91
N PHE A 150 5.04 -7.51 -9.12
CA PHE A 150 4.42 -6.23 -8.81
C PHE A 150 4.91 -5.10 -9.72
N HIS A 151 3.97 -4.33 -10.26
CA HIS A 151 4.23 -3.04 -10.90
C HIS A 151 3.14 -2.04 -10.52
N TRP A 152 3.51 -0.77 -10.31
CA TRP A 152 2.55 0.28 -9.94
C TRP A 152 1.47 0.55 -10.99
N ASP A 153 1.71 0.20 -12.25
CA ASP A 153 0.70 0.30 -13.32
C ASP A 153 -0.48 -0.67 -13.10
N ASP A 154 -0.24 -1.83 -12.49
CA ASP A 154 -1.33 -2.76 -12.12
C ASP A 154 -2.28 -2.12 -11.11
N ILE A 155 -1.72 -1.33 -10.18
CA ILE A 155 -2.48 -0.61 -9.16
C ILE A 155 -3.27 0.54 -9.79
N ALA A 156 -2.68 1.27 -10.74
CA ALA A 156 -3.39 2.30 -11.49
C ALA A 156 -4.60 1.70 -12.24
N GLY A 157 -4.43 0.54 -12.86
CA GLY A 157 -5.52 -0.21 -13.50
C GLY A 157 -6.61 -0.63 -12.52
N LEU A 158 -6.23 -1.14 -11.34
CA LEU A 158 -7.16 -1.53 -10.28
C LEU A 158 -7.97 -0.34 -9.76
N LEU A 159 -7.30 0.78 -9.49
CA LEU A 159 -7.92 2.03 -9.04
C LEU A 159 -8.91 2.55 -10.09
N ARG A 160 -8.49 2.59 -11.36
CA ARG A 160 -9.35 3.00 -12.47
C ARG A 160 -10.58 2.12 -12.58
N HIS A 161 -10.43 0.80 -12.58
CA HIS A 161 -11.56 -0.12 -12.66
C HIS A 161 -12.55 0.07 -11.49
N ARG A 162 -12.04 0.27 -10.27
CA ARG A 162 -12.89 0.53 -9.10
C ARG A 162 -13.61 1.87 -9.20
N GLN A 163 -12.94 2.90 -9.71
CA GLN A 163 -13.54 4.20 -9.95
C GLN A 163 -14.65 4.11 -11.01
N GLU A 164 -14.44 3.37 -12.09
CA GLU A 164 -15.46 3.07 -13.12
C GLU A 164 -16.67 2.31 -12.54
N VAL A 165 -16.45 1.32 -11.68
CA VAL A 165 -17.54 0.54 -11.05
C VAL A 165 -18.34 1.37 -10.03
N THR A 166 -17.69 2.33 -9.37
CA THR A 166 -18.32 3.17 -8.33
C THR A 166 -18.93 4.47 -8.87
N ASP A 167 -18.59 4.87 -10.09
CA ASP A 167 -19.20 6.02 -10.76
C ASP A 167 -20.56 5.64 -11.36
N PRO A 168 -21.69 6.14 -10.83
CA PRO A 168 -23.03 5.85 -11.36
C PRO A 168 -23.23 6.35 -12.80
N SER A 169 -22.40 7.28 -13.29
CA SER A 169 -22.45 7.77 -14.66
C SER A 169 -21.78 6.81 -15.67
N TYR A 170 -20.87 5.94 -15.24
CA TYR A 170 -20.15 5.03 -16.13
C TYR A 170 -21.09 4.03 -16.81
N TRP A 171 -22.02 3.43 -16.04
CA TRP A 171 -23.05 2.55 -16.60
C TRP A 171 -23.96 3.28 -17.59
N SER A 172 -24.29 4.54 -17.33
CA SER A 172 -25.09 5.35 -18.26
C SER A 172 -24.34 5.63 -19.56
N GLN A 173 -23.03 5.91 -19.51
CA GLN A 173 -22.20 6.13 -20.69
C GLN A 173 -21.99 4.84 -21.51
N LEU A 174 -21.74 3.71 -20.84
CA LEU A 174 -21.64 2.39 -21.48
C LEU A 174 -22.93 1.99 -22.19
N ILE A 175 -24.08 2.18 -21.54
CA ILE A 175 -25.39 1.89 -22.16
C ILE A 175 -25.62 2.78 -23.38
N THR A 176 -25.27 4.07 -23.29
CA THR A 176 -25.41 5.01 -24.42
C THR A 176 -24.47 4.66 -25.58
N TRP A 177 -23.29 4.09 -25.31
CA TRP A 177 -22.36 3.63 -26.34
C TRP A 177 -22.79 2.30 -26.98
N LEU A 178 -23.28 1.34 -26.18
CA LEU A 178 -23.77 0.03 -26.68
C LEU A 178 -25.12 0.13 -27.39
N LEU A 179 -25.95 1.09 -27.00
CA LEU A 179 -27.26 1.37 -27.58
C LEU A 179 -27.30 2.85 -27.97
N PRO A 180 -26.64 3.24 -29.08
CA PRO A 180 -26.76 4.61 -29.57
C PRO A 180 -28.25 4.92 -29.79
N PRO A 181 -28.70 6.14 -29.44
CA PRO A 181 -30.11 6.49 -29.57
C PRO A 181 -30.53 6.29 -31.02
N ILE A 182 -31.61 5.53 -31.23
CA ILE A 182 -32.23 5.39 -32.55
C ILE A 182 -32.73 6.78 -32.91
N SER A 183 -32.00 7.43 -33.84
CA SER A 183 -32.44 8.66 -34.48
C SER A 183 -33.76 8.40 -35.20
N VAL A 184 -34.85 8.98 -34.68
CA VAL A 184 -36.16 9.03 -35.34
C VAL A 184 -36.13 10.11 -36.42
#